data_AF-A0A2E6FCH4-F1
#
_entry.id   AF-A0A2E6FCH4-F1
#
_cell.length_a   1.000
_cell.length_b   1.000
_cell.length_c   1.000
_cell.angle_alpha   90.00
_cell.angle_beta   90.00
_cell.angle_gamma   90.00
#
_symmetry.space_group_name_H-M   'P 1'
#
loop_
_entity.id
_entity.type
_entity.pdbx_description
1 polymer ?
#
loop_
_entity_poly.entity_id
_entity_poly.type
_entity_poly.pdbx_seq_one_letter_code
_entity_poly.pdbx_strand_id
1 'polypeptide(L)'
;MKPTKFIHPNRVSTETVPGTLHGPNDYQYYREYDNGWKLSITCNYATHDFEKGYFEIKVETLDPHIIGTSLDFDETARFLREFETNPETTMFEWLKSQPEIESGI
;
A
#
# COMPACT_ATOMS: atom_id res chain seq x y z
N MET A 1 10.89 5.60 -13.54
CA MET A 1 11.48 4.90 -12.39
C MET A 1 11.48 3.40 -12.69
N LYS A 2 12.56 2.66 -12.42
CA LYS A 2 12.63 1.22 -12.75
C LYS A 2 12.72 0.37 -11.49
N PRO A 3 11.89 -0.68 -11.34
CA PRO A 3 11.99 -1.58 -10.19
C PRO A 3 13.27 -2.41 -10.22
N THR A 4 13.96 -2.50 -9.09
CA THR A 4 15.20 -3.26 -8.87
C THR A 4 14.97 -4.48 -7.98
N LYS A 5 13.94 -4.45 -7.12
CA LYS A 5 13.52 -5.58 -6.27
C LYS A 5 12.01 -5.66 -6.20
N PHE A 6 11.51 -6.89 -6.18
CA PHE A 6 10.09 -7.19 -6.07
C PHE A 6 9.89 -8.32 -5.05
N ILE A 7 9.01 -8.10 -4.07
CA ILE A 7 8.53 -9.16 -3.18
C ILE A 7 7.02 -9.16 -3.29
N HIS A 8 6.49 -10.32 -3.67
CA HIS A 8 5.07 -10.62 -3.68
C HIS A 8 4.94 -12.05 -3.16
N PRO A 9 4.21 -12.31 -2.06
CA PRO A 9 4.06 -13.65 -1.55
C PRO A 9 3.37 -14.51 -2.61
N ASN A 10 3.84 -15.75 -2.74
CA ASN A 10 3.08 -16.77 -3.44
C ASN A 10 1.80 -17.00 -2.64
N ARG A 11 0.65 -16.70 -3.23
CA ARG A 11 -0.65 -16.89 -2.59
C ARG A 11 -0.82 -18.37 -2.25
N VAL A 12 -0.84 -18.70 -0.95
CA VAL A 12 -1.22 -20.04 -0.49
C VAL A 12 -2.75 -20.07 -0.42
N SER A 13 -3.44 -20.20 -1.55
CA SER A 13 -4.90 -20.40 -1.53
C SER A 13 -5.21 -21.88 -1.35
N THR A 14 -5.05 -22.39 -0.14
CA THR A 14 -5.63 -23.69 0.22
C THR A 14 -7.07 -23.45 0.63
N GLU A 15 -7.99 -23.65 -0.31
CA GLU A 15 -9.46 -23.70 -0.15
C GLU A 15 -10.13 -22.53 0.60
N THR A 16 -10.68 -21.58 -0.15
CA THR A 16 -11.47 -20.46 0.38
C THR A 16 -12.95 -20.83 0.50
N VAL A 17 -13.47 -20.89 1.72
CA VAL A 17 -14.91 -21.03 2.01
C VAL A 17 -15.57 -19.64 2.00
N PRO A 18 -16.71 -19.43 1.31
CA PRO A 18 -17.42 -18.16 1.29
C PRO A 18 -17.76 -17.65 2.69
N GLY A 19 -17.54 -16.36 2.95
CA GLY A 19 -17.84 -15.71 4.23
C GLY A 19 -16.68 -15.68 5.25
N THR A 20 -15.49 -16.11 4.85
CA THR A 20 -14.30 -16.06 5.72
C THR A 20 -13.59 -14.70 5.61
N LEU A 21 -13.33 -14.06 6.74
CA LEU A 21 -12.49 -12.87 6.82
C LEU A 21 -11.03 -13.30 6.73
N HIS A 22 -10.34 -12.78 5.73
CA HIS A 22 -8.91 -12.98 5.55
C HIS A 22 -8.13 -12.15 6.57
N GLY A 23 -7.18 -12.78 7.25
CA GLY A 23 -6.50 -12.22 8.43
C GLY A 23 -5.58 -11.04 8.09
N PRO A 24 -5.02 -10.37 9.12
CA PRO A 24 -4.06 -9.30 8.91
C PRO A 24 -2.80 -9.81 8.21
N ASN A 25 -2.35 -9.09 7.18
CA ASN A 25 -1.20 -9.37 6.31
C ASN A 25 -1.41 -10.42 5.20
N ASP A 26 -2.65 -10.68 4.77
CA ASP A 26 -2.94 -11.67 3.71
C ASP A 26 -2.31 -11.32 2.34
N TYR A 27 -1.93 -10.06 2.15
CA TYR A 27 -1.20 -9.60 0.97
C TYR A 27 -0.13 -8.58 1.37
N GLN A 28 1.11 -8.81 0.94
CA GLN A 28 2.21 -7.86 1.07
C GLN A 28 2.86 -7.67 -0.28
N TYR A 29 2.94 -6.42 -0.73
CA TYR A 29 3.58 -6.06 -1.98
C TYR A 29 4.70 -5.09 -1.67
N TYR A 30 5.92 -5.42 -2.08
CA TYR A 30 7.07 -4.55 -1.90
C TYR A 30 7.80 -4.33 -3.23
N ARG A 31 8.16 -3.08 -3.48
CA ARG A 31 9.08 -2.68 -4.55
C ARG A 31 10.17 -1.78 -4.04
N GLU A 32 11.36 -2.00 -4.60
CA GLU A 32 12.47 -1.06 -4.56
C GLU A 32 12.77 -0.60 -5.97
N TYR A 33 13.16 0.66 -6.09
CA TYR A 33 13.43 1.31 -7.36
C TYR A 33 14.90 1.77 -7.46
N ASP A 34 15.37 1.92 -8.70
CA ASP A 34 16.75 2.31 -9.04
C ASP A 34 17.18 3.68 -8.52
N ASN A 35 16.22 4.55 -8.22
CA ASN A 35 16.41 5.88 -7.65
C ASN A 35 16.31 5.91 -6.11
N GLY A 36 16.31 4.75 -5.44
CA GLY A 36 16.35 4.65 -3.98
C GLY A 36 14.99 4.68 -3.28
N TRP A 37 13.89 4.82 -4.03
CA TRP A 37 12.54 4.73 -3.48
C TRP A 37 12.18 3.28 -3.13
N LYS A 38 11.49 3.10 -2.01
CA LYS A 38 10.90 1.83 -1.59
C LYS A 38 9.43 2.02 -1.30
N LEU A 39 8.60 1.07 -1.70
CA LEU A 39 7.17 1.10 -1.51
C LEU A 39 6.72 -0.25 -0.99
N SER A 40 5.95 -0.24 0.09
CA SER A 40 5.33 -1.40 0.70
C SER A 40 3.83 -1.18 0.82
N ILE A 41 3.05 -2.14 0.35
CA ILE A 41 1.59 -2.15 0.46
C ILE A 41 1.20 -3.42 1.21
N THR A 42 0.49 -3.27 2.32
CA THR A 42 0.04 -4.37 3.16
C THR A 42 -1.47 -4.37 3.21
N CYS A 43 -2.10 -5.51 2.89
CA CYS A 43 -3.51 -5.71 3.14
C CYS A 43 -3.72 -6.17 4.58
N ASN A 44 -4.33 -5.31 5.39
CA ASN A 44 -4.67 -5.62 6.78
C ASN A 44 -5.99 -6.40 6.89
N TYR A 45 -6.85 -6.29 5.88
CA TYR A 45 -8.13 -6.98 5.83
C TYR A 45 -8.69 -6.96 4.41
N ALA A 46 -9.24 -8.06 3.93
CA ALA A 46 -10.02 -8.09 2.69
C ALA A 46 -11.27 -8.95 2.88
N THR A 47 -12.41 -8.49 2.36
CA THR A 47 -13.59 -9.34 2.22
C THR A 47 -13.45 -10.23 0.99
N HIS A 48 -14.10 -11.39 0.98
CA HIS A 48 -14.14 -12.25 -0.21
C HIS A 48 -14.69 -11.47 -1.43
N ASP A 49 -14.23 -11.85 -2.62
CA ASP A 49 -14.38 -11.14 -3.91
C ASP A 49 -13.53 -9.87 -4.11
N PHE A 50 -12.72 -9.47 -3.13
CA PHE A 50 -11.80 -8.32 -3.23
C PHE A 50 -12.49 -6.98 -3.56
N GLU A 51 -13.81 -6.90 -3.44
CA GLU A 51 -14.55 -5.67 -3.65
C GLU A 51 -14.24 -4.62 -2.57
N LYS A 52 -13.81 -5.06 -1.38
CA LYS A 52 -13.41 -4.19 -0.26
C LYS A 52 -12.21 -4.78 0.47
N GLY A 53 -11.17 -3.96 0.65
CA GLY A 53 -10.01 -4.28 1.48
C GLY A 53 -9.51 -3.03 2.18
N TYR A 54 -8.80 -3.20 3.29
CA TYR A 54 -8.11 -2.13 3.99
C TYR A 54 -6.60 -2.33 3.81
N PHE A 55 -5.99 -1.38 3.15
CA PHE A 55 -4.59 -1.37 2.80
C PHE A 55 -3.84 -0.30 3.58
N GLU A 56 -2.61 -0.65 3.94
CA GLU A 56 -1.61 0.27 4.45
C GLU A 56 -0.52 0.45 3.40
N ILE A 57 -0.17 1.71 3.12
CA ILE A 57 0.91 2.06 2.19
C ILE A 57 2.03 2.75 2.96
N LYS A 58 3.24 2.21 2.83
CA LYS A 58 4.48 2.80 3.34
C LYS A 58 5.40 3.11 2.19
N VAL A 59 5.98 4.30 2.21
CA VAL A 59 7.01 4.71 1.26
C VAL A 59 8.25 5.14 2.03
N GLU A 60 9.40 4.60 1.64
CA GLU A 60 10.69 4.99 2.20
C GLU A 60 11.57 5.59 1.11
N THR A 61 12.22 6.70 1.46
CA THR A 61 13.33 7.28 0.71
C THR A 61 14.48 7.56 1.66
N LEU A 62 14.59 8.81 2.14
CA LEU A 62 15.44 9.25 3.23
C LEU A 62 14.70 9.24 4.56
N ASP A 63 13.40 9.57 4.54
CA ASP A 63 12.51 9.52 5.70
C ASP A 63 11.31 8.59 5.41
N PRO A 64 11.00 7.63 6.30
CA PRO A 64 9.87 6.72 6.12
C PRO A 64 8.54 7.43 6.37
N HIS A 65 7.61 7.30 5.44
CA HIS A 65 6.27 7.90 5.53
C HIS A 65 5.18 6.82 5.45
N ILE A 66 4.17 6.94 6.31
CA ILE A 66 2.92 6.16 6.23
C ILE A 66 1.90 7.00 5.48
N ILE A 67 1.48 6.53 4.30
CA ILE A 67 0.65 7.29 3.36
C ILE A 67 -0.84 7.08 3.58
N GLY A 68 -1.21 5.97 4.21
CA GLY A 68 -2.58 5.69 4.60
C GLY A 68 -2.65 4.33 5.28
N THR A 69 -3.54 4.18 6.25
CA THR A 69 -3.69 2.96 7.06
C THR A 69 -5.07 2.29 6.91
N SER A 70 -5.93 2.82 6.03
CA SER A 70 -7.30 2.32 5.81
C SER A 70 -7.79 2.59 4.38
N LEU A 71 -6.91 2.42 3.39
CA LEU A 71 -7.25 2.65 1.98
C LEU A 71 -7.98 1.45 1.38
N ASP A 72 -8.88 1.69 0.44
CA ASP A 72 -9.46 0.61 -0.37
C ASP A 72 -8.58 0.20 -1.57
N PHE A 73 -9.05 -0.78 -2.35
CA PHE A 73 -8.34 -1.27 -3.53
C PHE A 73 -8.18 -0.18 -4.61
N ASP A 74 -9.21 0.62 -4.84
CA ASP A 74 -9.20 1.66 -5.88
C ASP A 74 -8.27 2.79 -5.50
N GLU A 75 -8.29 3.20 -4.24
CA GLU A 75 -7.36 4.19 -3.68
C GLU A 75 -5.91 3.70 -3.75
N THR A 76 -5.68 2.44 -3.40
CA THR A 76 -4.35 1.81 -3.46
C THR A 76 -3.84 1.71 -4.89
N ALA A 77 -4.69 1.30 -5.84
CA ALA A 77 -4.35 1.20 -7.25
C ALA A 77 -4.10 2.58 -7.89
N ARG A 78 -4.88 3.59 -7.49
CA ARG A 78 -4.67 4.99 -7.90
C ARG A 78 -3.31 5.48 -7.40
N PHE A 79 -3.03 5.31 -6.10
CA PHE A 79 -1.74 5.71 -5.52
C PHE A 79 -0.57 5.05 -6.25
N LEU A 80 -0.61 3.73 -6.44
CA LEU A 80 0.49 3.00 -7.07
C LEU A 80 0.79 3.52 -8.49
N ARG A 81 -0.25 3.74 -9.29
CA ARG A 81 -0.11 4.25 -10.66
C ARG A 81 0.44 5.68 -10.71
N GLU A 82 -0.04 6.56 -9.83
CA GLU A 82 0.46 7.93 -9.72
C GLU A 82 1.92 7.93 -9.27
N PHE A 83 2.25 7.15 -8.25
CA PHE A 83 3.58 7.03 -7.67
C PHE A 83 4.60 6.51 -8.69
N GLU A 84 4.25 5.50 -9.49
CA GLU A 84 5.12 4.97 -10.55
C GLU A 84 5.39 6.01 -11.66
N THR A 85 4.47 6.95 -11.86
CA THR A 85 4.58 8.01 -12.86
C THR A 85 5.42 9.18 -12.34
N ASN A 86 5.13 9.68 -11.14
CA ASN A 86 5.84 10.79 -10.52
C ASN A 86 5.78 10.71 -8.98
N PRO A 87 6.74 10.01 -8.34
CA PRO A 87 6.68 9.72 -6.91
C PRO A 87 6.73 10.98 -6.04
N GLU A 88 7.49 12.00 -6.44
CA GLU A 88 7.63 13.24 -5.66
C GLU A 88 6.30 14.01 -5.58
N THR A 89 5.65 14.22 -6.72
CA THR A 89 4.35 14.90 -6.77
C THR A 89 3.26 14.10 -6.07
N THR A 90 3.22 12.78 -6.28
CA THR A 90 2.25 11.91 -5.59
C THR A 90 2.42 11.99 -4.09
N MET A 91 3.64 11.87 -3.57
CA MET A 91 3.91 11.96 -2.14
C MET A 91 3.51 13.33 -1.57
N PHE A 92 3.83 14.42 -2.26
CA PHE A 92 3.45 15.77 -1.83
C PHE A 92 1.93 15.93 -1.71
N GLU A 93 1.17 15.53 -2.74
CA GLU A 93 -0.28 15.67 -2.75
C GLU A 93 -0.97 14.76 -1.73
N TRP A 94 -0.48 13.53 -1.56
CA TRP A 94 -1.03 12.58 -0.60
C TRP A 94 -0.71 12.94 0.86
N LEU A 95 0.49 13.45 1.15
CA LEU A 95 0.83 13.94 2.49
C LEU A 95 0.05 15.20 2.86
N LYS A 96 -0.21 16.08 1.88
CA LYS A 96 -1.04 17.28 2.06
C LYS A 96 -2.52 16.97 2.27
N SER A 97 -3.01 15.88 1.69
CA SER A 97 -4.42 15.47 1.82
C SER A 97 -4.72 14.67 3.08
N GLN A 98 -3.70 14.19 3.79
CA GLN A 98 -3.91 13.67 5.13
C GLN A 98 -4.39 14.81 6.03
N PRO A 99 -5.47 14.62 6.81
CA PRO A 99 -5.82 15.57 7.85
C PRO A 99 -4.58 15.77 8.71
N GLU A 100 -4.23 17.02 9.03
CA GLU A 100 -3.18 17.31 10.00
C GLU A 100 -3.43 16.39 11.19
N ILE A 101 -2.53 15.43 11.41
CA ILE A 101 -2.52 14.72 12.68
C ILE A 101 -2.21 15.84 13.67
N GLU A 102 -3.25 16.35 14.34
CA GLU A 102 -3.08 17.19 15.51
C GLU A 102 -2.10 16.42 16.38
N SER A 103 -0.85 16.86 16.35
CA SER A 103 0.18 16.37 17.24
C SER A 103 -0.31 16.83 18.59
N GLY A 104 -0.99 15.94 19.30
CA GLY A 104 -1.45 16.18 20.66
C GLY A 104 -0.24 16.52 21.50
N ILE A 105 -0.05 17.81 21.75
CA ILE A 105 0.78 18.36 22.82
C ILE A 105 -0.08 18.41 24.07
#